data_AF-A0A8J2EZE1-F1
#
_entry.id   AF-A0A8J2EZE1-F1
#
_cell.length_a   1.000
_cell.length_b   1.000
_cell.length_c   1.000
_cell.angle_alpha   90.00
_cell.angle_beta   90.00
_cell.angle_gamma   90.00
#
_symmetry.space_group_name_H-M   'P 1'
#
loop_
_entity.id
_entity.type
_entity.pdbx_description
1 polymer ?
#
loop_
_entity_poly.entity_id
_entity_poly.type
_entity_poly.pdbx_seq_one_letter_code
_entity_poly.pdbx_strand_id
1 'polypeptide(L)'
;MVRFLFLVAMPEEGKHLEKVFDLTKDDDTAAGNPFIDLYSNTKFCCSGSKNDEEDKKTTKRQIFMVVPKRDKVHNCPSISSESAAVCAFSALNLLVPIFGAFDLVVSAGTCGGIQQPLDVFLDEEQGTSTTTATTTTTTAMQQGDVFVAKQIRYLNRFIPFDEYKQYLHGSGYKLVDPKRVKTAILADKRNKDTLRVFEGNVATSNTFVTDDSIPLQEKAHVCEMEAAAQARICCLMNDVPFTAVKIVSDVDLSIRRRDDEGGTGACVFGFFGPRSGKSGERVQGARGKLEWYCGVRHWYVRRAGQTTKRHLHA
;
A
#
# COMPACT_ATOMS: atom_id res chain seq x y z
N MET A 1 -10.00 24.12 -8.06
CA MET A 1 -8.84 23.54 -7.34
C MET A 1 -9.22 22.11 -7.00
N VAL A 2 -8.37 21.14 -7.29
CA VAL A 2 -8.61 19.71 -6.99
C VAL A 2 -7.79 19.32 -5.77
N ARG A 3 -8.37 18.60 -4.81
CA ARG A 3 -7.76 18.25 -3.52
C ARG A 3 -7.71 16.74 -3.32
N PHE A 4 -6.53 16.26 -3.01
CA PHE A 4 -6.26 14.85 -2.72
C PHE A 4 -5.73 14.71 -1.30
N LEU A 5 -6.21 13.69 -0.58
CA LEU A 5 -5.69 13.31 0.73
C LEU A 5 -5.20 11.87 0.70
N PHE A 6 -3.92 11.67 0.98
CA PHE A 6 -3.33 10.35 1.20
C PHE A 6 -3.35 10.02 2.69
N LEU A 7 -3.92 8.87 3.05
CA LEU A 7 -3.85 8.29 4.38
C LEU A 7 -2.85 7.15 4.33
N VAL A 8 -1.76 7.27 5.09
CA VAL A 8 -0.65 6.31 5.09
C VAL A 8 -0.42 5.82 6.50
N ALA A 9 -0.33 4.51 6.71
CA ALA A 9 -0.23 3.92 8.04
C ALA A 9 1.18 4.06 8.63
N MET A 10 2.20 3.84 7.81
CA MET A 10 3.61 3.93 8.22
C MET A 10 4.30 5.14 7.59
N PRO A 11 5.01 5.97 8.38
CA PRO A 11 5.81 7.08 7.84
C PRO A 11 6.80 6.63 6.75
N GLU A 12 7.34 5.43 6.87
CA GLU A 12 8.27 4.84 5.91
C GLU A 12 7.66 4.66 4.51
N GLU A 13 6.36 4.33 4.42
CA GLU A 13 5.63 4.22 3.16
C GLU A 13 5.38 5.61 2.54
N GLY A 14 5.21 6.63 3.37
CA GLY A 14 4.95 8.01 2.96
C GLY A 14 6.16 8.73 2.36
N LYS A 15 7.40 8.34 2.71
CA LYS A 15 8.63 9.02 2.27
C LYS A 15 8.76 9.16 0.75
N HIS A 16 8.29 8.17 -0.01
CA HIS A 16 8.33 8.26 -1.46
C HIS A 16 7.31 9.27 -2.00
N LEU A 17 6.11 9.31 -1.41
CA LEU A 17 5.07 10.30 -1.73
C LEU A 17 5.53 11.72 -1.37
N GLU A 18 6.17 11.89 -0.21
CA GLU A 18 6.79 13.16 0.19
C GLU A 18 7.74 13.67 -0.89
N LYS A 19 8.65 12.82 -1.38
CA LYS A 19 9.61 13.21 -2.42
C LYS A 19 8.94 13.48 -3.77
N VAL A 20 8.01 12.63 -4.21
CA VAL A 20 7.36 12.76 -5.53
C VAL A 20 6.45 14.00 -5.57
N PHE A 21 5.72 14.25 -4.50
CA PHE A 21 4.82 15.38 -4.38
C PHE A 21 5.45 16.60 -3.71
N ASP A 22 6.74 16.54 -3.38
CA ASP A 22 7.48 17.62 -2.73
C ASP A 22 6.71 18.13 -1.49
N LEU A 23 6.23 17.21 -0.66
CA LEU A 23 5.42 17.52 0.50
C LEU A 23 6.30 18.01 1.64
N THR A 24 5.86 19.06 2.31
CA THR A 24 6.50 19.57 3.53
C THR A 24 5.61 19.29 4.72
N LYS A 25 6.22 18.98 5.87
CA LYS A 25 5.47 18.84 7.12
C LYS A 25 4.83 20.18 7.48
N ASP A 26 3.56 20.13 7.86
CA ASP A 26 2.71 21.29 8.17
C ASP A 26 2.34 21.27 9.66
N ASP A 27 3.30 21.64 10.49
CA ASP A 27 3.16 21.63 11.94
C ASP A 27 2.20 22.71 12.45
N ASP A 28 2.02 23.80 11.71
CA ASP A 28 1.13 24.90 12.07
C ASP A 28 -0.33 24.50 11.93
N THR A 29 -0.71 23.88 10.80
CA THR A 29 -2.09 23.41 10.59
C THR A 29 -2.40 22.22 11.51
N ALA A 30 -1.44 21.33 11.73
CA ALA A 30 -1.60 20.20 12.65
C ALA A 30 -1.33 20.55 14.12
N ALA A 31 -1.12 21.84 14.44
CA ALA A 31 -0.77 22.27 15.78
C ALA A 31 -1.81 21.80 16.80
N GLY A 32 -1.34 21.15 17.87
CA GLY A 32 -2.21 20.63 18.92
C GLY A 32 -2.94 19.32 18.60
N ASN A 33 -2.86 18.79 17.37
CA ASN A 33 -3.44 17.48 17.08
C ASN A 33 -2.53 16.35 17.63
N PRO A 34 -3.01 15.51 18.58
CA PRO A 34 -2.17 14.49 19.19
C PRO A 34 -2.07 13.20 18.38
N PHE A 35 -2.85 13.05 17.29
CA PHE A 35 -3.03 11.79 16.58
C PHE A 35 -2.31 11.74 15.23
N ILE A 36 -2.08 12.88 14.58
CA ILE A 36 -1.59 12.90 13.21
C ILE A 36 -0.37 13.82 13.03
N ASP A 37 0.49 13.43 12.09
CA ASP A 37 1.42 14.32 11.40
C ASP A 37 0.86 14.63 10.01
N LEU A 38 0.87 15.91 9.64
CA LEU A 38 0.34 16.42 8.37
C LEU A 38 1.47 16.87 7.46
N TYR A 39 1.33 16.55 6.18
CA TYR A 39 2.20 16.99 5.12
C TYR A 39 1.35 17.55 3.99
N SER A 40 1.76 18.67 3.40
CA SER A 40 0.99 19.31 2.33
C SER A 40 1.89 19.93 1.27
N ASN A 41 1.37 20.03 0.05
CA ASN A 41 1.91 20.90 -1.00
C ASN A 41 0.79 21.32 -1.96
N THR A 42 0.91 22.53 -2.51
CA THR A 42 0.03 23.04 -3.55
C THR A 42 0.81 23.11 -4.87
N LYS A 43 0.52 22.19 -5.80
CA LYS A 43 1.15 22.15 -7.12
C LYS A 43 0.25 22.75 -8.20
N PHE A 44 0.86 23.47 -9.13
CA PHE A 44 0.21 23.91 -10.36
C PHE A 44 0.47 22.87 -11.45
N CYS A 45 -0.59 22.23 -11.95
CA CYS A 45 -0.47 21.34 -13.10
C CYS A 45 -0.99 22.06 -14.34
N CYS A 46 -0.09 22.30 -15.30
CA CYS A 46 -0.47 22.69 -16.65
C CYS A 46 -0.93 21.44 -17.39
N SER A 47 -2.24 21.25 -17.57
CA SER A 47 -2.74 20.30 -18.56
C SER A 47 -2.72 21.00 -19.91
N GLY A 48 -1.63 20.79 -20.66
CA GLY A 48 -1.50 21.24 -22.03
C GLY A 48 -0.54 20.35 -22.77
N SER A 49 -1.01 19.69 -23.83
CA SER A 49 -0.17 19.11 -24.87
C SER A 49 0.78 20.20 -25.36
N LYS A 50 2.04 19.84 -25.69
CA LYS A 50 3.03 20.81 -26.18
C LYS A 50 2.64 21.44 -27.53
N ASN A 51 1.55 21.00 -28.16
CA ASN A 51 1.21 21.36 -29.53
C ASN A 51 -0.04 22.24 -29.68
N ASP A 52 -0.78 22.55 -28.61
CA ASP A 52 -1.96 23.41 -28.67
C ASP A 52 -1.67 24.70 -27.87
N GLU A 53 -1.37 25.79 -28.59
CA GLU A 53 -1.07 27.10 -28.01
C GLU A 53 -2.33 27.85 -27.52
N GLU A 54 -3.53 27.38 -27.85
CA GLU A 54 -4.78 27.97 -27.37
C GLU A 54 -5.36 27.15 -26.20
N ASP A 55 -5.50 27.82 -25.05
CA ASP A 55 -6.13 27.35 -23.81
C ASP A 55 -5.43 26.23 -23.00
N LYS A 56 -4.22 26.53 -22.50
CA LYS A 56 -3.65 25.80 -21.35
C LYS A 56 -4.43 26.10 -20.07
N LYS A 57 -5.53 25.38 -19.84
CA LYS A 57 -6.26 25.40 -18.57
C LYS A 57 -5.36 24.85 -17.46
N THR A 58 -4.81 25.74 -16.63
CA THR A 58 -4.01 25.34 -15.47
C THR A 58 -4.93 24.82 -14.37
N THR A 59 -4.82 23.53 -14.06
CA THR A 59 -5.57 22.94 -12.95
C THR A 59 -4.69 22.94 -11.71
N LYS A 60 -5.03 23.79 -10.74
CA LYS A 60 -4.35 23.83 -9.44
C LYS A 60 -4.75 22.61 -8.61
N ARG A 61 -3.76 21.85 -8.14
CA ARG A 61 -3.94 20.67 -7.29
C ARG A 61 -3.36 20.94 -5.90
N GLN A 62 -4.06 20.49 -4.88
CA GLN A 62 -3.58 20.50 -3.50
C GLN A 62 -3.48 19.05 -3.02
N ILE A 63 -2.32 18.67 -2.52
CA ILE A 63 -2.05 17.31 -2.08
C ILE A 63 -1.74 17.36 -0.60
N PHE A 64 -2.43 16.53 0.15
CA PHE A 64 -2.20 16.32 1.56
C PHE A 64 -1.81 14.86 1.77
N MET A 65 -0.93 14.62 2.73
CA MET A 65 -0.64 13.29 3.24
C MET A 65 -0.70 13.36 4.76
N VAL A 66 -1.36 12.38 5.36
CA VAL A 66 -1.49 12.27 6.80
C VAL A 66 -1.01 10.91 7.24
N VAL A 67 -0.22 10.91 8.30
CA VAL A 67 0.34 9.71 8.93
C VAL A 67 -0.03 9.71 10.41
N PRO A 68 -0.43 8.57 11.00
CA PRO A 68 -0.59 8.46 12.44
C PRO A 68 0.72 8.80 13.16
N LYS A 69 0.64 9.54 14.26
CA LYS A 69 1.77 9.71 15.17
C LYS A 69 2.18 8.36 15.75
N ARG A 70 3.48 8.19 16.02
CA ARG A 70 4.01 6.97 16.63
C ARG A 70 3.35 6.73 17.99
N ASP A 71 3.16 5.46 18.31
CA ASP A 71 2.71 5.04 19.63
C ASP A 71 3.74 5.49 20.68
N LYS A 72 3.29 6.23 21.69
CA LYS A 72 4.19 6.82 22.70
C LYS A 72 4.68 5.79 23.72
N VAL A 73 3.97 4.68 23.89
CA VAL A 73 4.29 3.65 24.89
C VAL A 73 5.36 2.70 24.34
N HIS A 74 5.21 2.29 23.08
CA HIS A 74 6.02 1.27 22.42
C HIS A 74 6.96 1.84 21.35
N ASN A 75 6.84 3.13 21.00
CA ASN A 75 7.67 3.83 20.03
C ASN A 75 7.68 3.18 18.63
N CYS A 76 6.57 2.59 18.22
CA CYS A 76 6.36 2.00 16.90
C CYS A 76 5.32 2.80 16.08
N PRO A 77 5.25 2.59 14.75
CA PRO A 77 4.12 3.07 13.97
C PRO A 77 2.79 2.53 14.54
N SER A 78 1.77 3.39 14.65
CA SER A 78 0.44 3.03 15.16
C SER A 78 -0.40 2.38 14.06
N ILE A 79 -0.09 1.12 13.77
CA ILE A 79 -0.73 0.30 12.72
C ILE A 79 -1.91 -0.45 13.34
N SER A 80 -3.12 -0.05 12.99
CA SER A 80 -4.35 -0.81 13.26
C SER A 80 -5.55 -0.11 12.62
N SER A 81 -6.68 -0.82 12.59
CA SER A 81 -7.95 -0.22 12.16
C SER A 81 -8.42 0.90 13.10
N GLU A 82 -8.13 0.85 14.41
CA GLU A 82 -8.47 1.93 15.34
C GLU A 82 -7.65 3.19 15.05
N SER A 83 -6.33 3.03 14.95
CA SER A 83 -5.41 4.14 14.69
C SER A 83 -5.70 4.77 13.33
N ALA A 84 -6.00 3.96 12.32
CA ALA A 84 -6.37 4.41 10.99
C ALA A 84 -7.71 5.17 10.96
N ALA A 85 -8.72 4.73 11.73
CA ALA A 85 -9.98 5.45 11.86
C ALA A 85 -9.79 6.82 12.52
N VAL A 86 -9.05 6.86 13.64
CA VAL A 86 -8.76 8.12 14.35
C VAL A 86 -7.97 9.07 13.47
N CYS A 87 -6.99 8.55 12.72
CA CYS A 87 -6.21 9.32 11.75
C CYS A 87 -7.10 9.93 10.66
N ALA A 88 -7.94 9.12 10.01
CA ALA A 88 -8.86 9.58 8.96
C ALA A 88 -9.84 10.63 9.49
N PHE A 89 -10.44 10.39 10.66
CA PHE A 89 -11.40 11.31 11.27
C PHE A 89 -10.73 12.63 11.64
N SER A 90 -9.55 12.56 12.28
CA SER A 90 -8.77 13.74 12.67
C SER A 90 -8.39 14.58 11.45
N ALA A 91 -7.95 13.93 10.37
CA ALA A 91 -7.58 14.60 9.13
C ALA A 91 -8.78 15.30 8.49
N LEU A 92 -9.91 14.61 8.32
CA LEU A 92 -11.09 15.17 7.69
C LEU A 92 -11.70 16.29 8.53
N ASN A 93 -11.82 16.10 9.86
CA ASN A 93 -12.38 17.10 10.76
C ASN A 93 -11.50 18.36 10.87
N LEU A 94 -10.18 18.22 10.70
CA LEU A 94 -9.25 19.35 10.65
C LEU A 94 -9.28 20.06 9.30
N LEU A 95 -9.13 19.32 8.21
CA LEU A 95 -8.83 19.88 6.89
C LEU A 95 -10.07 20.34 6.14
N VAL A 96 -11.22 19.68 6.30
CA VAL A 96 -12.45 20.04 5.56
C VAL A 96 -12.95 21.46 5.93
N PRO A 97 -12.98 21.88 7.20
CA PRO A 97 -13.36 23.26 7.54
C PRO A 97 -12.41 24.33 6.99
N ILE A 98 -11.13 24.01 6.84
CA ILE A 98 -10.08 24.97 6.42
C ILE A 98 -10.00 25.04 4.90
N PHE A 99 -9.97 23.90 4.22
CA PHE A 99 -9.68 23.80 2.79
C PHE A 99 -10.91 23.40 1.96
N GLY A 100 -11.99 22.94 2.58
CA GLY A 100 -13.17 22.40 1.91
C GLY A 100 -13.07 20.89 1.67
N ALA A 101 -14.08 20.35 0.98
CA ALA A 101 -14.17 18.92 0.69
C ALA A 101 -13.01 18.43 -0.21
N PHE A 102 -12.65 17.15 -0.02
CA PHE A 102 -11.68 16.45 -0.86
C PHE A 102 -12.35 15.84 -2.08
N ASP A 103 -11.69 15.91 -3.24
CA ASP A 103 -12.14 15.24 -4.45
C ASP A 103 -11.84 13.74 -4.42
N LEU A 104 -10.81 13.35 -3.66
CA LEU A 104 -10.44 11.96 -3.44
C LEU A 104 -9.58 11.79 -2.17
N VAL A 105 -9.94 10.81 -1.35
CA VAL A 105 -9.12 10.26 -0.28
C VAL A 105 -8.57 8.90 -0.72
N VAL A 106 -7.27 8.66 -0.52
CA VAL A 106 -6.58 7.43 -0.92
C VAL A 106 -5.93 6.79 0.30
N SER A 107 -6.35 5.58 0.65
CA SER A 107 -5.55 4.72 1.53
C SER A 107 -4.38 4.15 0.74
N ALA A 108 -3.16 4.55 1.07
CA ALA A 108 -1.96 4.09 0.39
C ALA A 108 -1.03 3.38 1.38
N GLY A 109 -0.51 2.22 0.99
CA GLY A 109 0.41 1.45 1.80
C GLY A 109 0.67 0.07 1.22
N THR A 110 1.50 -0.69 1.90
CA THR A 110 1.79 -2.08 1.57
C THR A 110 0.71 -3.04 2.08
N CYS A 111 0.73 -4.27 1.58
CA CYS A 111 -0.20 -5.33 1.96
C CYS A 111 0.42 -6.71 1.71
N GLY A 112 -0.10 -7.72 2.41
CA GLY A 112 0.17 -9.12 2.10
C GLY A 112 -0.70 -9.59 0.92
N GLY A 113 -0.11 -10.34 0.01
CA GLY A 113 -0.77 -10.92 -1.14
C GLY A 113 -1.29 -12.33 -0.86
N ILE A 114 -2.54 -12.60 -1.24
CA ILE A 114 -3.18 -13.91 -1.10
C ILE A 114 -2.92 -14.77 -2.34
N GLN A 115 -2.37 -15.98 -2.16
CA GLN A 115 -1.96 -16.80 -3.29
C GLN A 115 -3.18 -17.32 -4.09
N GLN A 116 -3.50 -16.66 -5.19
CA GLN A 116 -4.53 -17.09 -6.14
C GLN A 116 -4.21 -16.63 -7.58
N PRO A 117 -4.83 -17.22 -8.61
CA PRO A 117 -4.71 -16.74 -9.99
C PRO A 117 -5.29 -15.33 -10.13
N LEU A 118 -4.59 -14.47 -10.87
CA LEU A 118 -4.99 -13.10 -11.18
C LEU A 118 -5.21 -12.92 -12.67
N ASP A 119 -6.31 -12.30 -13.06
CA ASP A 119 -6.59 -12.00 -14.46
C ASP A 119 -5.75 -10.80 -14.94
N VAL A 120 -4.95 -11.03 -15.98
CA VAL A 120 -4.22 -10.01 -16.71
C VAL A 120 -4.99 -9.69 -17.99
N PHE A 121 -5.37 -8.43 -18.14
CA PHE A 121 -5.93 -7.92 -19.38
C PHE A 121 -4.78 -7.37 -20.22
N LEU A 122 -4.44 -8.09 -21.29
CA LEU A 122 -3.56 -7.56 -22.33
C LEU A 122 -4.45 -6.79 -23.30
N ASP A 123 -4.34 -5.46 -23.28
CA ASP A 123 -4.89 -4.66 -24.36
C ASP A 123 -4.02 -4.95 -25.60
N GLU A 124 -4.49 -5.82 -26.49
CA GLU A 124 -3.90 -5.94 -27.82
C GLU A 124 -4.07 -4.60 -28.54
N GLU A 125 -2.96 -3.97 -28.92
CA GLU A 125 -2.99 -2.75 -29.73
C GLU A 125 -3.84 -3.00 -30.98
N GLN A 126 -4.82 -2.11 -31.18
CA GLN A 126 -5.80 -2.16 -32.26
C GLN A 126 -5.13 -2.20 -33.65
N GLY A 127 -4.99 -3.40 -34.20
CA GLY A 127 -5.07 -3.64 -35.64
C GLY A 127 -6.54 -3.75 -36.02
N THR A 128 -6.98 -2.89 -36.94
CA THR A 128 -8.34 -2.73 -37.45
C THR A 128 -9.21 -3.98 -37.56
N SER A 129 -10.47 -3.80 -37.14
CA SER A 129 -11.69 -4.56 -37.47
C SER A 129 -12.12 -5.66 -36.50
N THR A 130 -13.27 -5.39 -35.89
CA THR A 130 -14.37 -6.31 -35.53
C THR A 130 -14.01 -7.60 -34.78
N THR A 131 -14.45 -7.64 -33.51
CA THR A 131 -14.43 -8.76 -32.56
C THR A 131 -13.10 -8.93 -31.81
N THR A 132 -12.82 -8.01 -30.88
CA THR A 132 -11.74 -8.17 -29.89
C THR A 132 -12.09 -9.31 -28.94
N ALA A 133 -11.57 -10.50 -29.22
CA ALA A 133 -11.46 -11.55 -28.22
C ALA A 133 -10.43 -11.09 -27.19
N THR A 134 -10.90 -10.68 -26.01
CA THR A 134 -10.00 -10.32 -24.91
C THR A 134 -9.31 -11.60 -24.43
N THR A 135 -8.03 -11.79 -24.79
CA THR A 135 -7.24 -12.92 -24.28
C THR A 135 -6.91 -12.66 -22.82
N THR A 136 -7.71 -13.20 -21.91
CA THR A 136 -7.40 -13.19 -20.47
C THR A 136 -6.32 -14.23 -20.18
N THR A 137 -5.15 -13.78 -19.74
CA THR A 137 -4.13 -14.68 -19.20
C THR A 137 -4.15 -14.60 -17.68
N THR A 138 -3.94 -15.73 -17.01
CA THR A 138 -3.83 -15.74 -15.55
C THR A 138 -2.37 -15.65 -15.14
N THR A 139 -2.06 -14.82 -14.15
CA THR A 139 -0.74 -14.74 -13.52
C THR A 139 -0.85 -15.12 -12.04
N ALA A 140 0.22 -15.69 -11.49
CA ALA A 140 0.38 -15.75 -10.05
C ALA A 140 0.62 -14.34 -9.47
N MET A 141 0.18 -14.15 -8.23
CA MET A 141 0.50 -12.98 -7.42
C MET A 141 1.99 -12.90 -7.10
N GLN A 142 2.52 -11.68 -7.08
CA GLN A 142 3.93 -11.40 -6.87
C GLN A 142 4.12 -10.15 -6.01
N GLN A 143 5.26 -10.08 -5.33
CA GLN A 143 5.70 -8.84 -4.68
C GLN A 143 5.83 -7.73 -5.73
N GLY A 144 5.37 -6.53 -5.38
CA GLY A 144 5.32 -5.37 -6.27
C GLY A 144 4.01 -5.22 -7.05
N ASP A 145 3.13 -6.24 -7.05
CA ASP A 145 1.79 -6.10 -7.63
C ASP A 145 1.03 -4.95 -6.95
N VAL A 146 0.29 -4.17 -7.74
CA VAL A 146 -0.49 -3.04 -7.24
C VAL A 146 -1.97 -3.37 -7.35
N PHE A 147 -2.70 -3.24 -6.25
CA PHE A 147 -4.14 -3.44 -6.20
C PHE A 147 -4.87 -2.13 -5.96
N VAL A 148 -5.80 -1.82 -6.86
CA VAL A 148 -6.82 -0.79 -6.67
C VAL A 148 -8.07 -1.46 -6.10
N ALA A 149 -8.57 -0.94 -4.99
CA ALA A 149 -9.70 -1.55 -4.30
C ALA A 149 -11.00 -1.46 -5.12
N LYS A 150 -11.50 -2.62 -5.54
CA LYS A 150 -12.86 -2.81 -6.06
C LYS A 150 -13.87 -2.98 -4.92
N GLN A 151 -13.45 -3.61 -3.84
CA GLN A 151 -14.20 -3.76 -2.60
C GLN A 151 -13.23 -3.70 -1.43
N ILE A 152 -13.70 -3.19 -0.29
CA ILE A 152 -12.95 -3.16 0.97
C ILE A 152 -13.82 -3.80 2.04
N ARG A 153 -13.25 -4.64 2.90
CA ARG A 153 -13.99 -5.33 3.97
C ARG A 153 -13.13 -5.58 5.20
N TYR A 154 -13.77 -5.87 6.33
CA TYR A 154 -13.05 -6.41 7.48
C TYR A 154 -12.93 -7.92 7.37
N LEU A 155 -11.74 -8.44 7.63
CA LEU A 155 -11.50 -9.86 7.85
C LEU A 155 -11.76 -10.19 9.32
N ASN A 156 -12.19 -11.42 9.62
CA ASN A 156 -12.31 -11.95 10.99
C ASN A 156 -13.23 -11.14 11.92
N ARG A 157 -14.12 -10.30 11.37
CA ARG A 157 -15.13 -9.60 12.17
C ARG A 157 -16.45 -10.35 12.09
N PHE A 158 -16.88 -10.86 13.24
CA PHE A 158 -18.13 -11.62 13.35
C PHE A 158 -19.17 -10.84 14.15
N ILE A 159 -20.32 -10.60 13.53
CA ILE A 159 -21.51 -10.05 14.19
C ILE A 159 -22.70 -10.92 13.73
N PRO A 160 -23.37 -11.68 14.62
CA PRO A 160 -24.38 -12.67 14.26
C PRO A 160 -25.76 -12.06 13.97
N PHE A 161 -25.80 -10.87 13.39
CA PHE A 161 -27.02 -10.11 13.13
C PHE A 161 -27.05 -9.69 11.67
N ASP A 162 -28.17 -9.97 11.00
CA ASP A 162 -28.30 -9.81 9.54
C ASP A 162 -28.17 -8.36 9.08
N GLU A 163 -28.61 -7.40 9.88
CA GLU A 163 -28.51 -5.97 9.60
C GLU A 163 -27.05 -5.48 9.53
N TYR A 164 -26.08 -6.23 10.10
CA TYR A 164 -24.66 -5.90 10.05
C TYR A 164 -23.93 -6.50 8.83
N LYS A 165 -24.60 -7.30 7.99
CA LYS A 165 -23.95 -7.94 6.83
C LYS A 165 -23.26 -6.94 5.89
N GLN A 166 -23.89 -5.79 5.63
CA GLN A 166 -23.29 -4.75 4.78
C GLN A 166 -22.04 -4.12 5.41
N TYR A 167 -22.05 -3.97 6.74
CA TYR A 167 -20.92 -3.46 7.51
C TYR A 167 -19.74 -4.44 7.51
N LEU A 168 -20.01 -5.74 7.65
CA LEU A 168 -18.98 -6.78 7.66
C LEU A 168 -18.35 -6.96 6.27
N HIS A 169 -19.18 -7.10 5.24
CA HIS A 169 -18.71 -7.33 3.87
C HIS A 169 -18.29 -6.05 3.15
N GLY A 170 -18.46 -4.89 3.78
CA GLY A 170 -18.13 -3.57 3.23
C GLY A 170 -18.82 -3.23 1.92
N SER A 171 -19.98 -3.86 1.64
CA SER A 171 -20.79 -3.57 0.45
C SER A 171 -21.48 -2.20 0.51
N GLY A 172 -21.51 -1.56 1.67
CA GLY A 172 -22.02 -0.19 1.85
C GLY A 172 -21.00 0.91 1.58
N TYR A 173 -19.71 0.62 1.42
CA TYR A 173 -18.70 1.65 1.20
C TYR A 173 -18.70 2.12 -0.26
N LYS A 174 -18.96 3.42 -0.47
CA LYS A 174 -18.94 4.05 -1.80
C LYS A 174 -17.50 4.31 -2.24
N LEU A 175 -16.91 3.34 -2.91
CA LEU A 175 -15.57 3.47 -3.48
C LEU A 175 -15.63 4.18 -4.84
N VAL A 176 -14.58 4.93 -5.15
CA VAL A 176 -14.37 5.45 -6.51
C VAL A 176 -14.16 4.26 -7.46
N ASP A 177 -14.71 4.38 -8.67
CA ASP A 177 -14.57 3.37 -9.72
C ASP A 177 -13.09 2.97 -9.91
N PRO A 178 -12.71 1.72 -9.58
CA PRO A 178 -11.33 1.29 -9.59
C PRO A 178 -10.73 1.33 -11.00
N LYS A 179 -11.56 1.20 -12.05
CA LYS A 179 -11.11 1.29 -13.45
C LYS A 179 -10.50 2.65 -13.75
N ARG A 180 -11.11 3.74 -13.25
CA ARG A 180 -10.60 5.10 -13.48
C ARG A 180 -9.24 5.30 -12.84
N VAL A 181 -9.06 4.81 -11.62
CA VAL A 181 -7.80 4.89 -10.89
C VAL A 181 -6.74 4.03 -11.57
N LYS A 182 -7.08 2.78 -11.93
CA LYS A 182 -6.21 1.88 -12.68
C LYS A 182 -5.76 2.50 -14.00
N THR A 183 -6.68 2.97 -14.84
CA THR A 183 -6.34 3.63 -16.12
C THR A 183 -5.43 4.84 -15.90
N ALA A 184 -5.66 5.64 -14.86
CA ALA A 184 -4.78 6.76 -14.54
C ALA A 184 -3.35 6.33 -14.18
N ILE A 185 -3.19 5.23 -13.45
CA ILE A 185 -1.88 4.64 -13.12
C ILE A 185 -1.20 4.08 -14.37
N LEU A 186 -1.96 3.37 -15.21
CA LEU A 186 -1.47 2.75 -16.45
C LEU A 186 -1.06 3.77 -17.52
N ALA A 187 -1.74 4.91 -17.59
CA ALA A 187 -1.44 5.97 -18.55
C ALA A 187 -0.12 6.70 -18.26
N ASP A 188 0.49 6.50 -17.08
CA ASP A 188 1.77 7.11 -16.75
C ASP A 188 2.93 6.39 -17.46
N LYS A 189 3.39 7.00 -18.56
CA LYS A 189 4.51 6.52 -19.39
C LYS A 189 5.83 6.34 -18.64
N ARG A 190 5.96 6.85 -17.41
CA ARG A 190 7.17 6.66 -16.56
C ARG A 190 7.20 5.29 -15.91
N ASN A 191 6.06 4.59 -15.85
CA ASN A 191 5.93 3.33 -15.17
C ASN A 191 6.33 2.21 -16.13
N LYS A 192 7.43 1.50 -15.83
CA LYS A 192 8.00 0.46 -16.72
C LYS A 192 7.31 -0.89 -16.56
N ASP A 193 6.64 -1.10 -15.43
CA ASP A 193 5.96 -2.34 -15.05
C ASP A 193 4.43 -2.15 -14.95
N THR A 194 3.86 -1.33 -15.84
CA THR A 194 2.43 -0.96 -15.82
C THR A 194 1.48 -2.15 -15.86
N LEU A 195 1.88 -3.29 -16.38
CA LEU A 195 0.98 -4.43 -16.61
C LEU A 195 0.52 -5.14 -15.33
N ARG A 196 1.09 -4.83 -14.15
CA ARG A 196 0.79 -5.50 -12.87
C ARG A 196 -0.04 -4.64 -11.91
N VAL A 197 -1.00 -3.90 -12.48
CA VAL A 197 -2.01 -3.14 -11.74
C VAL A 197 -3.38 -3.83 -11.86
N PHE A 198 -3.86 -4.35 -10.75
CA PHE A 198 -5.06 -5.17 -10.65
C PHE A 198 -6.17 -4.43 -9.92
N GLU A 199 -7.41 -4.83 -10.21
CA GLU A 199 -8.58 -4.47 -9.40
C GLU A 199 -8.84 -5.65 -8.46
N GLY A 200 -9.05 -5.40 -7.18
CA GLY A 200 -9.23 -6.51 -6.24
C GLY A 200 -9.96 -6.14 -4.97
N ASN A 201 -10.29 -7.19 -4.22
CA ASN A 201 -10.90 -7.06 -2.90
C ASN A 201 -9.81 -6.92 -1.85
N VAL A 202 -9.82 -5.81 -1.13
CA VAL A 202 -8.90 -5.52 -0.02
C VAL A 202 -9.58 -5.93 1.28
N ALA A 203 -8.92 -6.79 2.06
CA ALA A 203 -9.41 -7.22 3.36
C ALA A 203 -8.55 -6.60 4.47
N THR A 204 -9.22 -6.07 5.50
CA THR A 204 -8.60 -5.39 6.63
C THR A 204 -8.65 -6.27 7.88
N SER A 205 -7.49 -6.58 8.47
CA SER A 205 -7.35 -7.32 9.72
C SER A 205 -6.49 -6.54 10.71
N ASN A 206 -6.73 -6.65 12.01
CA ASN A 206 -5.82 -6.09 13.02
C ASN A 206 -4.63 -7.02 13.33
N THR A 207 -4.50 -8.13 12.60
CA THR A 207 -3.40 -9.07 12.73
C THR A 207 -2.81 -9.39 11.36
N PHE A 208 -1.51 -9.67 11.33
CA PHE A 208 -0.90 -10.32 10.18
C PHE A 208 -1.62 -11.64 9.91
N VAL A 209 -1.94 -11.86 8.64
CA VAL A 209 -2.57 -13.10 8.19
C VAL A 209 -1.47 -14.05 7.77
N THR A 210 -1.43 -15.23 8.40
CA THR A 210 -0.42 -16.27 8.12
C THR A 210 -1.04 -17.53 7.51
N ASP A 211 -2.36 -17.52 7.30
CA ASP A 211 -3.13 -18.58 6.67
C ASP A 211 -4.11 -17.94 5.68
N ASP A 212 -3.93 -18.26 4.40
CA ASP A 212 -4.74 -17.74 3.31
C ASP A 212 -6.15 -18.36 3.27
N SER A 213 -6.44 -19.40 4.05
CA SER A 213 -7.74 -20.10 4.01
C SER A 213 -8.95 -19.18 4.21
N ILE A 214 -8.90 -18.31 5.21
CA ILE A 214 -9.99 -17.36 5.53
C ILE A 214 -10.06 -16.24 4.46
N PRO A 215 -8.97 -15.53 4.13
CA PRO A 215 -8.98 -14.58 3.01
C PRO A 215 -9.52 -15.15 1.71
N LEU A 216 -9.13 -16.37 1.34
CA LEU A 216 -9.59 -17.06 0.13
C LEU A 216 -11.09 -17.35 0.19
N GLN A 217 -11.60 -17.87 1.30
CA GLN A 217 -13.04 -18.09 1.50
C GLN A 217 -13.82 -16.76 1.36
N GLU A 218 -13.24 -15.68 1.86
CA GLU A 218 -13.81 -14.34 1.74
C GLU A 218 -13.55 -13.66 0.38
N LYS A 219 -12.84 -14.31 -0.54
CA LYS A 219 -12.47 -13.77 -1.88
C LYS A 219 -11.62 -12.50 -1.80
N ALA A 220 -10.80 -12.36 -0.75
CA ALA A 220 -9.81 -11.31 -0.64
C ALA A 220 -8.67 -11.55 -1.64
N HIS A 221 -8.12 -10.47 -2.20
CA HIS A 221 -6.92 -10.52 -3.02
C HIS A 221 -5.69 -10.09 -2.25
N VAL A 222 -5.86 -9.10 -1.38
CA VAL A 222 -4.80 -8.62 -0.51
C VAL A 222 -5.35 -8.41 0.89
N CYS A 223 -4.48 -8.58 1.88
CA CYS A 223 -4.75 -8.34 3.29
C CYS A 223 -3.86 -7.22 3.83
N GLU A 224 -4.46 -6.27 4.55
CA GLU A 224 -3.81 -5.11 5.16
C GLU A 224 -4.54 -4.75 6.47
N MET A 225 -4.21 -3.63 7.11
CA MET A 225 -4.64 -3.37 8.49
C MET A 225 -5.48 -2.09 8.70
N GLU A 226 -5.80 -1.32 7.66
CA GLU A 226 -6.36 0.03 7.81
C GLU A 226 -7.59 0.36 6.94
N ALA A 227 -7.64 -0.09 5.70
CA ALA A 227 -8.43 0.53 4.65
C ALA A 227 -9.94 0.50 4.93
N ALA A 228 -10.48 -0.58 5.52
CA ALA A 228 -11.91 -0.67 5.86
C ALA A 228 -12.31 0.38 6.90
N ALA A 229 -11.44 0.67 7.85
CA ALA A 229 -11.70 1.68 8.86
C ALA A 229 -11.68 3.10 8.28
N GLN A 230 -10.73 3.37 7.40
CA GLN A 230 -10.64 4.64 6.69
C GLN A 230 -11.84 4.84 5.75
N ALA A 231 -12.23 3.81 5.00
CA ALA A 231 -13.42 3.81 4.14
C ALA A 231 -14.69 4.12 4.93
N ARG A 232 -14.85 3.46 6.09
CA ARG A 232 -15.98 3.71 7.00
C ARG A 232 -16.05 5.17 7.42
N ILE A 233 -14.93 5.75 7.86
CA ILE A 233 -14.89 7.15 8.30
C ILE A 233 -15.22 8.09 7.13
N CYS A 234 -14.68 7.86 5.94
CA CYS A 234 -14.99 8.68 4.76
C CYS A 234 -16.50 8.64 4.41
N CYS A 235 -17.13 7.47 4.51
CA CYS A 235 -18.57 7.32 4.32
C CYS A 235 -19.37 8.11 5.39
N LEU A 236 -18.98 8.02 6.66
CA LEU A 236 -19.64 8.75 7.75
C LEU A 236 -19.43 10.27 7.68
N MET A 237 -18.34 10.74 7.06
CA MET A 237 -17.98 12.15 6.95
C MET A 237 -18.56 12.82 5.68
N ASN A 238 -19.85 12.58 5.39
CA ASN A 238 -20.58 13.05 4.20
C ASN A 238 -20.15 12.38 2.88
N ASP A 239 -19.98 11.06 2.88
CA ASP A 239 -19.66 10.29 1.67
C ASP A 239 -18.45 10.83 0.89
N VAL A 240 -17.36 11.14 1.60
CA VAL A 240 -16.12 11.61 0.95
C VAL A 240 -15.61 10.54 -0.02
N PRO A 241 -15.32 10.89 -1.29
CA PRO A 241 -14.84 9.91 -2.27
C PRO A 241 -13.57 9.21 -1.80
N PHE A 242 -13.58 7.88 -1.80
CA PHE A 242 -12.50 7.07 -1.23
C PHE A 242 -12.06 5.95 -2.17
N THR A 243 -10.77 5.61 -2.14
CA THR A 243 -10.22 4.38 -2.71
C THR A 243 -9.04 3.89 -1.88
N ALA A 244 -8.61 2.65 -2.11
CA ALA A 244 -7.36 2.14 -1.57
C ALA A 244 -6.46 1.65 -2.70
N VAL A 245 -5.18 1.99 -2.61
CA VAL A 245 -4.12 1.56 -3.52
C VAL A 245 -3.08 0.85 -2.67
N LYS A 246 -2.93 -0.46 -2.89
CA LYS A 246 -2.09 -1.32 -2.05
C LYS A 246 -1.01 -1.99 -2.87
N ILE A 247 0.21 -2.01 -2.35
CA ILE A 247 1.36 -2.64 -3.00
C ILE A 247 1.69 -3.94 -2.26
N VAL A 248 1.75 -5.05 -2.98
CA VAL A 248 2.07 -6.35 -2.37
C VAL A 248 3.53 -6.36 -1.91
N SER A 249 3.75 -6.44 -0.60
CA SER A 249 5.09 -6.50 0.01
C SER A 249 5.57 -7.93 0.23
N ASP A 250 4.65 -8.88 0.34
CA ASP A 250 4.90 -10.27 0.68
C ASP A 250 3.79 -11.16 0.11
N VAL A 251 4.15 -12.39 -0.20
CA VAL A 251 3.24 -13.44 -0.69
C VAL A 251 3.69 -14.73 -0.02
N ASP A 252 2.78 -15.51 0.56
CA ASP A 252 3.16 -16.80 1.14
C ASP A 252 3.50 -17.81 0.03
N LEU A 253 4.80 -18.03 -0.17
CA LEU A 253 5.32 -18.96 -1.17
C LEU A 253 5.24 -20.43 -0.72
N SER A 254 4.89 -20.71 0.54
CA SER A 254 4.87 -22.08 1.07
C SER A 254 3.82 -22.97 0.41
N ILE A 255 2.79 -22.37 -0.22
CA ILE A 255 1.75 -23.08 -0.98
C ILE A 255 2.29 -23.67 -2.30
N ARG A 256 3.38 -23.14 -2.87
CA ARG A 256 3.98 -23.69 -4.11
C ARG A 256 4.62 -25.07 -3.95
N ARG A 257 4.88 -25.55 -2.72
CA ARG A 257 5.60 -26.82 -2.48
C ARG A 257 4.73 -28.07 -2.45
N ARG A 258 3.39 -27.97 -2.46
CA ARG A 258 2.54 -29.18 -2.33
C ARG A 258 2.27 -29.89 -3.65
N ASP A 259 2.46 -29.23 -4.79
CA ASP A 259 2.12 -29.83 -6.09
C ASP A 259 3.33 -30.41 -6.84
N ASP A 260 4.57 -30.15 -6.39
CA ASP A 260 5.79 -30.49 -7.14
C ASP A 260 6.70 -31.56 -6.49
N GLU A 261 6.38 -32.16 -5.34
CA GLU A 261 7.27 -33.13 -4.69
C GLU A 261 6.66 -34.52 -4.47
N GLY A 262 6.51 -35.24 -5.59
CA GLY A 262 6.73 -36.69 -5.65
C GLY A 262 8.22 -37.07 -5.71
N GLY A 263 9.08 -36.30 -5.04
CA GLY A 263 10.53 -36.47 -5.10
C GLY A 263 11.17 -36.30 -3.72
N THR A 264 11.65 -37.40 -3.15
CA THR A 264 12.55 -37.38 -1.99
C THR A 264 13.83 -36.60 -2.33
N GLY A 265 13.89 -35.33 -1.94
CA GLY A 265 15.06 -34.47 -2.10
C GLY A 265 15.48 -33.87 -0.77
N ALA A 266 16.50 -34.45 -0.15
CA ALA A 266 17.12 -33.90 1.05
C ALA A 266 17.61 -32.46 0.79
N CYS A 267 17.16 -31.49 1.60
CA CYS A 267 17.74 -30.16 1.65
C CYS A 267 19.22 -30.25 2.03
N VAL A 268 20.11 -30.07 1.06
CA VAL A 268 21.52 -29.79 1.31
C VAL A 268 21.61 -28.35 1.85
N PHE A 269 21.73 -28.23 3.18
CA PHE A 269 22.14 -27.00 3.83
C PHE A 269 23.62 -26.74 3.54
N GLY A 270 23.90 -25.85 2.58
CA GLY A 270 25.24 -25.31 2.38
C GLY A 270 25.61 -24.32 3.49
N PHE A 271 26.25 -24.81 4.55
CA PHE A 271 26.97 -23.98 5.51
C PHE A 271 28.24 -23.41 4.85
N PHE A 272 28.26 -22.12 4.53
CA PHE A 272 29.52 -21.39 4.32
C PHE A 272 29.88 -20.63 5.59
N GLY A 273 30.68 -21.28 6.44
CA GLY A 273 31.39 -20.63 7.55
C GLY A 273 32.55 -19.76 7.05
N PRO A 274 33.03 -18.79 7.85
CA PRO A 274 34.04 -17.84 7.42
C PRO A 274 35.42 -18.51 7.32
N ARG A 275 36.06 -18.42 6.15
CA ARG A 275 37.50 -18.71 6.02
C ARG A 275 38.29 -17.53 6.57
N SER A 276 39.05 -17.80 7.63
CA SER A 276 40.14 -16.95 8.11
C SER A 276 41.27 -16.91 7.06
N GLY A 277 41.64 -15.71 6.60
CA GLY A 277 42.80 -15.51 5.75
C GLY A 277 43.19 -14.04 5.68
N LYS A 278 44.29 -13.69 6.32
CA LYS A 278 44.97 -12.38 6.18
C LYS A 278 45.69 -12.35 4.83
N SER A 279 45.56 -11.25 4.08
CA SER A 279 46.63 -10.50 3.39
C SER A 279 45.99 -9.55 2.38
N GLY A 280 46.53 -8.33 2.33
CA GLY A 280 45.79 -7.15 1.90
C GLY A 280 45.74 -6.90 0.40
N GLU A 281 44.80 -6.02 0.04
CA GLU A 281 44.97 -4.97 -0.96
C GLU A 281 43.91 -3.89 -0.71
N ARG A 282 44.34 -2.63 -0.68
CA ARG A 282 43.45 -1.46 -0.62
C ARG A 282 42.75 -1.34 -1.97
N VAL A 283 41.43 -1.34 -1.98
CA VAL A 283 40.65 -0.67 -3.03
C VAL A 283 39.70 0.32 -2.36
N GLN A 284 39.99 1.60 -2.60
CA GLN A 284 39.10 2.71 -2.28
C GLN A 284 37.86 2.68 -3.18
N GLY A 285 36.70 2.95 -2.58
CA GLY A 285 35.52 3.44 -3.28
C GLY A 285 34.37 2.43 -3.37
N ALA A 286 33.33 2.63 -2.57
CA ALA A 286 31.93 2.47 -3.01
C ALA A 286 30.97 2.91 -1.91
N ARG A 287 29.94 3.65 -2.34
CA ARG A 287 28.78 4.10 -1.60
C ARG A 287 28.09 2.93 -0.87
N GLY A 288 27.73 3.13 0.39
CA GLY A 288 27.01 2.13 1.18
C GLY A 288 25.66 1.78 0.54
N LYS A 289 25.51 0.53 0.09
CA LYS A 289 24.22 -0.10 -0.17
C LYS A 289 23.65 -0.60 1.17
N LEU A 290 22.42 -0.21 1.47
CA LEU A 290 21.58 -0.89 2.45
C LEU A 290 20.95 -2.10 1.74
N GLU A 291 21.29 -3.30 2.19
CA GLU A 291 20.61 -4.54 1.79
C GLU A 291 19.69 -4.98 2.92
N TRP A 292 18.44 -5.27 2.57
CA TRP A 292 17.43 -5.82 3.48
C TRP A 292 17.40 -7.34 3.30
N TYR A 293 17.59 -8.08 4.37
CA TYR A 293 17.45 -9.55 4.38
C TYR A 293 16.23 -9.93 5.21
N CYS A 294 15.30 -10.65 4.60
CA CYS A 294 14.17 -11.29 5.29
C CYS A 294 14.58 -12.70 5.70
N GLY A 295 14.75 -12.92 7.00
CA GLY A 295 14.97 -14.24 7.59
C GLY A 295 13.94 -14.50 8.67
N VAL A 296 13.23 -15.62 8.53
CA VAL A 296 12.17 -16.07 9.44
C VAL A 296 12.73 -16.30 10.84
N ARG A 297 12.74 -15.24 11.67
CA ARG A 297 12.40 -15.21 13.11
C ARG A 297 12.94 -14.01 13.91
N HIS A 298 13.81 -13.14 13.41
CA HIS A 298 14.23 -11.93 14.17
C HIS A 298 14.65 -10.78 13.24
N TRP A 299 14.20 -9.56 13.54
CA TRP A 299 14.63 -8.33 12.86
C TRP A 299 15.83 -7.71 13.59
N TYR A 300 16.93 -7.46 12.86
CA TYR A 300 18.04 -6.62 13.35
C TYR A 300 18.39 -5.56 12.31
N VAL A 301 18.54 -4.31 12.77
CA VAL A 301 19.21 -3.25 12.00
C VAL A 301 20.70 -3.38 12.23
N ARG A 302 21.47 -3.75 11.19
CA ARG A 302 22.93 -3.78 11.26
C ARG A 302 23.49 -2.46 10.73
N ARG A 303 23.92 -1.55 11.62
CA ARG A 303 24.88 -0.50 11.23
C ARG A 303 26.27 -1.13 11.21
N ALA A 304 27.04 -0.86 10.16
CA ALA A 304 28.44 -1.24 10.10
C ALA A 304 29.18 -0.61 11.30
N GLY A 305 29.72 -1.44 12.20
CA GLY A 305 30.75 -1.02 13.14
C GLY A 305 30.54 -1.27 14.65
N GLN A 306 29.38 -1.68 15.15
CA GLN A 306 29.22 -1.97 16.59
C GLN A 306 28.33 -3.19 16.86
N THR A 307 28.95 -4.27 17.32
CA THR A 307 28.28 -5.39 18.00
C THR A 307 28.43 -5.23 19.51
N THR A 308 27.35 -4.91 20.20
CA THR A 308 27.24 -5.10 21.65
C THR A 308 26.20 -6.19 21.91
N LYS A 309 26.68 -7.38 22.28
CA LYS A 309 25.85 -8.42 22.90
C LYS A 309 25.54 -7.98 24.33
N ARG A 310 24.27 -7.85 24.70
CA ARG A 310 23.84 -7.95 26.10
C ARG A 310 22.91 -9.15 26.22
N HIS A 311 23.34 -10.12 27.03
CA HIS A 311 22.48 -11.21 27.49
C HIS A 311 21.55 -10.66 28.57
N LEU A 312 20.25 -10.86 28.41
CA LEU A 312 19.29 -10.79 29.51
C LEU A 312 18.99 -12.22 29.92
N HIS A 313 19.38 -12.56 31.15
CA HIS A 313 18.90 -13.73 31.88
C HIS A 313 17.52 -13.39 32.47
N ALA A 314 16.61 -14.36 32.36
CA ALA A 314 15.34 -14.57 33.07
C ALA A 314 14.42 -13.36 33.25
#